data_AF-F3QQ48-F1
#
_entry.id   AF-F3QQ48-F1
#
_cell.length_a   1.000
_cell.length_b   1.000
_cell.length_c   1.000
_cell.angle_alpha   90.00
_cell.angle_beta   90.00
_cell.angle_gamma   90.00
#
_symmetry.space_group_name_H-M   'P 1'
#
loop_
_entity.id
_entity.type
_entity.pdbx_description
1 polymer ?
#
loop_
_entity_poly.entity_id
_entity_poly.type
_entity_poly.pdbx_seq_one_letter_code
_entity_poly.pdbx_strand_id
1 'polypeptide(L)'
;MMKRACLMAALMAATAFITIGCQNDTESRIAGIYEHPALPGQTFEFHADHTFMNTTGAGTMDCIIKHPGTWKVDGDSLIIANDIQNTTYEFGDSITEENKTLVKELFERMAQKRPERTAFKIIDVDEKMLSLEKNGQITTYVRTDSLNR
;
A
#
# COMPACT_ATOMS: atom_id res chain seq x y z
N MET A 1 -26.73 62.12 -0.08
CA MET A 1 -25.26 62.04 -0.20
C MET A 1 -24.74 60.97 0.77
N MET A 2 -23.82 60.13 0.28
CA MET A 2 -22.95 59.16 0.97
C MET A 2 -23.56 57.87 1.57
N LYS A 3 -23.47 56.82 0.73
CA LYS A 3 -23.25 55.39 1.02
C LYS A 3 -22.41 55.17 2.28
N ARG A 4 -22.78 54.19 3.13
CA ARG A 4 -21.85 53.20 3.74
C ARG A 4 -22.58 51.90 4.05
N ALA A 5 -22.42 50.94 3.16
CA ALA A 5 -22.51 49.53 3.49
C ALA A 5 -21.23 49.15 4.24
N CYS A 6 -21.34 48.49 5.39
CA CYS A 6 -20.29 47.68 6.00
C CYS A 6 -20.93 46.31 6.27
N LEU A 7 -20.70 45.32 5.41
CA LEU A 7 -19.69 44.28 5.58
C LEU A 7 -19.74 43.61 6.96
N MET A 8 -20.21 42.36 6.98
CA MET A 8 -19.58 41.21 7.64
C MET A 8 -20.47 39.97 7.43
N ALA A 9 -20.58 39.53 6.17
CA ALA A 9 -20.81 38.12 5.90
C ALA A 9 -19.41 37.50 5.79
N ALA A 10 -18.84 37.12 6.93
CA ALA A 10 -17.65 36.28 6.97
C ALA A 10 -18.07 34.89 6.47
N LEU A 11 -18.04 34.75 5.14
CA LEU A 11 -18.25 33.51 4.43
C LEU A 11 -17.22 32.51 4.97
N MET A 12 -17.70 31.44 5.61
CA MET A 12 -16.86 30.30 5.99
C MET A 12 -16.33 29.64 4.71
N ALA A 13 -15.19 30.13 4.23
CA ALA A 13 -14.45 29.56 3.12
C ALA A 13 -13.01 29.31 3.58
N ALA A 14 -12.85 28.38 4.50
CA ALA A 14 -11.54 27.90 4.93
C ALA A 14 -11.60 26.41 5.30
N THR A 15 -12.03 25.57 4.36
CA THR A 15 -11.97 24.10 4.51
C THR A 15 -11.48 23.40 3.24
N ALA A 16 -10.71 24.08 2.37
CA ALA A 16 -10.19 23.45 1.15
C ALA A 16 -8.67 23.62 0.91
N PHE A 17 -7.93 24.31 1.79
CA PHE A 17 -6.50 24.63 1.54
C PHE A 17 -5.51 24.08 2.57
N ILE A 18 -5.94 23.23 3.51
CA ILE A 18 -5.04 22.60 4.51
C ILE A 18 -4.72 21.13 4.13
N THR A 19 -5.42 20.53 3.16
CA THR A 19 -5.27 19.10 2.87
C THR A 19 -3.93 18.75 2.18
N ILE A 20 -3.40 19.63 1.34
CA ILE A 20 -2.18 19.32 0.56
C ILE A 20 -0.93 19.23 1.45
N GLY A 21 -0.84 20.05 2.50
CA GLY A 21 0.29 20.03 3.44
C GLY A 21 0.30 18.80 4.34
N CYS A 22 -0.87 18.35 4.82
CA CYS A 22 -1.00 17.16 5.67
C CYS A 22 -0.91 15.85 4.89
N GLN A 23 -1.33 15.83 3.62
CA GLN A 23 -1.20 14.64 2.76
C GLN A 23 0.26 14.29 2.49
N ASN A 24 1.11 15.28 2.18
CA ASN A 24 2.54 15.04 1.97
C ASN A 24 3.25 14.53 3.23
N ASP A 25 2.87 15.01 4.42
CA ASP A 25 3.41 14.51 5.70
C ASP A 25 3.03 13.04 5.92
N THR A 26 1.76 12.68 5.71
CA THR A 26 1.28 11.31 5.90
C THR A 26 1.90 10.34 4.90
N GLU A 27 1.97 10.70 3.62
CA GLU A 27 2.61 9.85 2.60
C GLU A 27 4.09 9.65 2.88
N SER A 28 4.83 10.71 3.28
CA SER A 28 6.24 10.57 3.64
C SER A 28 6.46 9.64 4.84
N ARG A 29 5.52 9.62 5.80
CA ARG A 29 5.54 8.71 6.94
C ARG A 29 5.16 7.28 6.55
N ILE A 30 4.29 7.07 5.56
CA ILE A 30 3.91 5.73 5.08
C ILE A 30 5.01 5.12 4.22
N ALA A 31 5.75 5.91 3.43
CA ALA A 31 6.81 5.37 2.59
C ALA A 31 7.81 4.51 3.40
N GLY A 32 8.08 3.29 2.92
CA GLY A 32 8.88 2.30 3.65
C GLY A 32 8.52 0.86 3.32
N ILE A 33 9.24 -0.07 3.95
CA ILE A 33 9.06 -1.51 3.80
C ILE A 33 8.43 -2.04 5.07
N TYR A 34 7.40 -2.87 4.92
CA TYR A 34 6.69 -3.46 6.05
C TYR A 34 6.49 -4.96 5.90
N GLU A 35 6.43 -5.67 7.01
CA GLU A 35 6.01 -7.07 7.08
C GLU A 35 4.68 -7.20 7.79
N HIS A 36 3.87 -8.15 7.34
CA HIS A 36 2.65 -8.53 8.04
C HIS A 36 2.98 -9.54 9.14
N PRO A 37 2.51 -9.37 10.39
CA PRO A 37 2.90 -10.22 11.53
C PRO A 37 2.50 -11.69 11.35
N ALA A 38 1.39 -11.96 10.65
CA ALA A 38 0.94 -13.31 10.34
C ALA A 38 1.50 -13.89 9.03
N LEU A 39 2.26 -13.12 8.24
CA LEU A 39 2.83 -13.57 6.96
C LEU A 39 4.35 -13.27 6.93
N PRO A 40 5.16 -13.96 7.77
CA PRO A 40 6.59 -13.73 7.82
C PRO A 40 7.25 -14.00 6.47
N GLY A 41 8.13 -13.10 6.03
CA GLY A 41 8.79 -13.19 4.71
C GLY A 41 7.95 -12.66 3.54
N GLN A 42 6.77 -12.08 3.80
CA GLN A 42 6.07 -11.23 2.84
C GLN A 42 6.31 -9.75 3.18
N THR A 43 6.82 -8.99 2.21
CA THR A 43 7.04 -7.55 2.34
C THR A 43 6.02 -6.75 1.55
N PHE A 44 5.71 -5.56 2.07
CA PHE A 44 4.84 -4.55 1.49
C PHE A 44 5.65 -3.25 1.41
N GLU A 45 6.04 -2.86 0.22
CA GLU A 45 6.94 -1.74 -0.03
C GLU A 45 6.15 -0.58 -0.63
N PHE A 46 6.14 0.54 0.07
CA PHE A 46 5.52 1.78 -0.35
C PHE A 46 6.64 2.76 -0.72
N HIS A 47 6.93 2.88 -2.02
CA HIS A 47 8.01 3.74 -2.49
C HIS A 47 7.56 5.21 -2.56
N ALA A 48 8.50 6.14 -2.39
CA ALA A 48 8.22 7.58 -2.37
C ALA A 48 7.72 8.15 -3.71
N ASP A 49 7.87 7.40 -4.80
CA ASP A 49 7.35 7.73 -6.14
C ASP A 49 5.96 7.15 -6.41
N HIS A 50 5.24 6.76 -5.34
CA HIS A 50 3.90 6.17 -5.38
C HIS A 50 3.81 4.80 -6.04
N THR A 51 4.94 4.14 -6.31
CA THR A 51 4.98 2.73 -6.67
C THR A 51 4.87 1.84 -5.44
N PHE A 52 4.23 0.68 -5.61
CA PHE A 52 4.01 -0.31 -4.58
C PHE A 52 4.57 -1.66 -5.02
N MET A 53 5.21 -2.39 -4.11
CA MET A 53 5.63 -3.76 -4.35
C MET A 53 5.21 -4.67 -3.19
N ASN A 54 4.51 -5.75 -3.51
CA ASN A 54 4.30 -6.84 -2.56
C ASN A 54 5.16 -8.04 -2.98
N THR A 55 6.17 -8.35 -2.16
CA THR A 55 7.07 -9.48 -2.41
C THR A 55 6.71 -10.62 -1.47
N THR A 56 6.46 -11.80 -2.00
CA THR A 56 6.13 -13.00 -1.23
C THR A 56 7.12 -14.11 -1.57
N GLY A 57 7.82 -14.63 -0.57
CA GLY A 57 8.51 -15.91 -0.69
C GLY A 57 7.50 -17.06 -0.68
N ALA A 58 7.53 -17.94 -1.68
CA ALA A 58 6.61 -19.07 -1.81
C ALA A 58 6.99 -20.24 -0.88
N GLY A 59 7.09 -19.98 0.43
CA GLY A 59 7.29 -21.00 1.46
C GLY A 59 8.51 -21.90 1.24
N THR A 60 8.30 -23.22 1.18
CA THR A 60 9.35 -24.23 0.96
C THR A 60 9.81 -24.34 -0.49
N MET A 61 9.14 -23.64 -1.41
CA MET A 61 9.58 -23.57 -2.80
C MET A 61 10.55 -22.40 -2.94
N ASP A 62 11.67 -22.66 -3.60
CA ASP A 62 12.68 -21.67 -3.98
C ASP A 62 12.11 -20.72 -5.07
N CYS A 63 11.15 -19.90 -4.68
CA CYS A 63 10.43 -18.99 -5.56
C CYS A 63 10.06 -17.69 -4.83
N ILE A 64 10.36 -16.56 -5.46
CA ILE A 64 9.96 -15.23 -5.04
C ILE A 64 8.94 -14.70 -6.05
N ILE A 65 7.85 -14.15 -5.54
CA ILE A 65 6.75 -13.60 -6.34
C ILE A 65 6.61 -12.14 -6.00
N LYS A 66 6.60 -11.29 -7.03
CA LYS A 66 6.54 -9.84 -6.89
C LYS A 66 5.28 -9.33 -7.57
N HIS A 67 4.40 -8.72 -6.79
CA HIS A 67 3.15 -8.11 -7.25
C HIS A 67 3.31 -6.58 -7.24
N PRO A 68 3.60 -5.95 -8.39
CA PRO A 68 3.71 -4.50 -8.47
C PRO A 68 2.35 -3.84 -8.34
N GLY A 69 2.37 -2.53 -8.12
CA GLY A 69 1.19 -1.70 -8.07
C GLY A 69 1.53 -0.23 -7.85
N THR A 70 0.52 0.53 -7.50
CA THR A 70 0.65 1.92 -7.06
C THR A 70 -0.10 2.14 -5.76
N TRP A 71 0.27 3.20 -5.04
CA TRP A 71 -0.41 3.58 -3.82
C TRP A 71 -0.57 5.09 -3.70
N LYS A 72 -1.54 5.53 -2.90
CA LYS A 72 -1.73 6.94 -2.54
C LYS A 72 -2.54 7.08 -1.26
N VAL A 73 -2.49 8.28 -0.65
CA VAL A 73 -3.37 8.65 0.46
C VAL A 73 -4.50 9.56 -0.03
N ASP A 74 -5.73 9.21 0.32
CA ASP A 74 -6.94 10.00 0.03
C ASP A 74 -7.72 10.20 1.34
N GLY A 75 -7.62 11.39 1.93
CA GLY A 75 -8.15 11.66 3.27
C GLY A 75 -7.46 10.80 4.34
N ASP A 76 -8.24 9.99 5.06
CA ASP A 76 -7.77 9.04 6.07
C ASP A 76 -7.52 7.64 5.49
N SER A 77 -7.56 7.48 4.16
CA SER A 77 -7.50 6.19 3.50
C SER A 77 -6.22 6.00 2.71
N LEU A 78 -5.55 4.87 2.92
CA LEU A 78 -4.50 4.34 2.05
C LEU A 78 -5.15 3.52 0.94
N ILE A 79 -4.85 3.86 -0.30
CA ILE A 79 -5.40 3.18 -1.47
C ILE A 79 -4.27 2.51 -2.23
N ILE A 80 -4.37 1.19 -2.41
CA ILE A 80 -3.44 0.38 -3.19
C ILE A 80 -4.15 -0.10 -4.45
N ALA A 81 -3.54 0.11 -5.61
CA ALA A 81 -3.96 -0.47 -6.88
C ALA A 81 -2.92 -1.49 -7.33
N ASN A 82 -3.30 -2.77 -7.37
CA ASN A 82 -2.42 -3.87 -7.74
C ASN A 82 -2.37 -4.00 -9.25
N ASP A 83 -1.16 -4.14 -9.79
CA ASP A 83 -0.93 -4.47 -11.18
C ASP A 83 -0.64 -5.96 -11.32
N ILE A 84 -1.71 -6.74 -11.25
CA ILE A 84 -1.65 -8.20 -11.28
C ILE A 84 -1.02 -8.71 -12.59
N GLN A 85 -1.25 -8.00 -13.70
CA GLN A 85 -0.77 -8.42 -15.03
C GLN A 85 0.75 -8.37 -15.14
N ASN A 86 1.41 -7.51 -14.35
CA ASN A 86 2.87 -7.38 -14.31
C ASN A 86 3.51 -8.12 -13.13
N THR A 87 2.83 -9.13 -12.57
CA THR A 87 3.42 -10.02 -11.55
C THR A 87 4.65 -10.74 -12.12
N THR A 88 5.78 -10.69 -11.42
CA THR A 88 6.99 -11.42 -11.80
C THR A 88 7.28 -12.58 -10.85
N TYR A 89 7.98 -13.58 -11.38
CA TYR A 89 8.33 -14.82 -10.67
C TYR A 89 9.82 -15.08 -10.84
N GLU A 90 10.53 -15.17 -9.72
CA GLU A 90 11.95 -15.55 -9.66
C GLU A 90 12.00 -16.96 -9.09
N PHE A 91 12.30 -17.94 -9.94
CA PHE A 91 12.44 -19.34 -9.52
C PHE A 91 13.91 -19.68 -9.38
N GLY A 92 14.29 -20.30 -8.28
CA GLY A 92 15.63 -20.86 -8.14
C GLY A 92 15.82 -22.14 -8.96
N ASP A 93 17.09 -22.57 -9.04
CA ASP A 93 17.53 -23.64 -9.93
C ASP A 93 16.96 -25.02 -9.57
N SER A 94 16.43 -25.16 -8.35
CA SER A 94 15.88 -26.41 -7.82
C SER A 94 14.47 -26.74 -8.30
N ILE A 95 13.77 -25.81 -8.97
CA ILE A 95 12.38 -25.97 -9.37
C ILE A 95 12.25 -26.46 -10.82
N THR A 96 11.50 -27.55 -11.02
CA THR A 96 11.18 -28.10 -12.35
C THR A 96 10.23 -27.19 -13.14
N GLU A 97 10.27 -27.24 -14.47
CA GLU A 97 9.37 -26.44 -15.33
C GLU A 97 7.88 -26.72 -15.09
N GLU A 98 7.53 -27.97 -14.76
CA GLU A 98 6.16 -28.34 -14.37
C GLU A 98 5.73 -27.60 -13.10
N ASN A 99 6.59 -27.57 -12.08
CA ASN A 99 6.31 -26.84 -10.84
C ASN A 99 6.25 -25.32 -11.07
N LYS A 100 7.12 -24.76 -11.93
CA LYS A 100 7.05 -23.34 -12.31
C LYS A 100 5.69 -23.00 -12.92
N THR A 101 5.18 -23.86 -13.79
CA THR A 101 3.87 -23.69 -14.44
C THR A 101 2.74 -23.75 -13.42
N LEU A 102 2.74 -24.76 -12.55
CA LEU A 102 1.73 -24.91 -11.49
C LEU A 102 1.67 -23.71 -10.55
N VAL A 103 2.83 -23.17 -10.15
CA VAL A 103 2.91 -21.97 -9.30
C VAL A 103 2.27 -20.78 -10.01
N LYS A 104 2.64 -20.51 -11.27
CA LYS A 104 2.06 -19.39 -12.04
C LYS A 104 0.55 -19.49 -12.15
N GLU A 105 0.02 -20.64 -12.57
CA GLU A 105 -1.42 -20.84 -12.70
C GLU A 105 -2.17 -20.69 -11.37
N LEU A 106 -1.59 -21.17 -10.27
CA LEU A 106 -2.18 -21.00 -8.95
C LEU A 106 -2.27 -19.53 -8.56
N PHE A 107 -1.18 -18.78 -8.73
CA PHE A 107 -1.14 -17.36 -8.40
C PHE A 107 -2.04 -16.52 -9.31
N GLU A 108 -2.08 -16.80 -10.61
CA GLU A 108 -3.01 -16.15 -11.54
C GLU A 108 -4.47 -16.35 -11.12
N ARG A 109 -4.85 -17.60 -10.77
CA ARG A 109 -6.21 -17.89 -10.26
C ARG A 109 -6.53 -17.18 -8.95
N MET A 110 -5.56 -17.08 -8.04
CA MET A 110 -5.76 -16.35 -6.78
C MET A 110 -5.83 -14.83 -7.02
N ALA A 111 -5.02 -14.30 -7.92
CA ALA A 111 -4.97 -12.88 -8.22
C ALA A 111 -6.24 -12.40 -8.93
N GLN A 112 -6.84 -13.20 -9.82
CA GLN A 112 -8.15 -12.88 -10.43
C GLN A 112 -9.28 -12.68 -9.41
N LYS A 113 -9.15 -13.22 -8.20
CA LYS A 113 -10.14 -13.04 -7.12
C LYS A 113 -9.85 -11.81 -6.26
N ARG A 114 -8.68 -11.19 -6.40
CA ARG A 114 -8.32 -10.00 -5.64
C ARG A 114 -8.89 -8.76 -6.34
N PRO A 115 -9.43 -7.80 -5.57
CA PRO A 115 -9.83 -6.53 -6.15
C PRO A 115 -8.61 -5.80 -6.70
N GLU A 116 -8.74 -5.25 -7.91
CA GLU A 116 -7.71 -4.42 -8.55
C GLU A 116 -7.29 -3.27 -7.64
N ARG A 117 -8.26 -2.67 -6.94
CA ARG A 117 -8.04 -1.56 -6.01
C ARG A 117 -8.59 -1.91 -4.62
N THR A 118 -7.77 -1.68 -3.60
CA THR A 118 -8.16 -1.83 -2.19
C THR A 118 -7.95 -0.53 -1.45
N ALA A 119 -8.95 -0.12 -0.68
CA ALA A 119 -8.85 0.97 0.29
C ALA A 119 -8.73 0.39 1.70
N PHE A 120 -7.86 0.99 2.50
CA PHE A 120 -7.68 0.74 3.92
C PHE A 120 -7.79 2.07 4.65
N LYS A 121 -8.46 2.08 5.80
CA LYS A 121 -8.41 3.25 6.68
C LYS A 121 -7.09 3.25 7.44
N ILE A 122 -6.39 4.37 7.45
CA ILE A 122 -5.17 4.57 8.22
C ILE A 122 -5.58 4.81 9.67
N ILE A 123 -5.14 3.92 10.56
CA ILE A 123 -5.39 4.05 12.00
C ILE A 123 -4.22 4.79 12.65
N ASP A 124 -3.00 4.40 12.33
CA ASP A 124 -1.79 5.03 12.85
C ASP A 124 -0.58 4.72 11.96
N VAL A 125 0.43 5.59 11.97
CA VAL A 125 1.70 5.38 11.29
C VAL A 125 2.83 6.05 12.06
N ASP A 126 3.90 5.33 12.33
CA ASP A 126 5.09 5.88 12.97
C ASP A 126 6.39 5.31 12.34
N GLU A 127 7.52 5.59 12.98
CA GLU A 127 8.84 5.14 12.53
C GLU A 127 9.00 3.60 12.56
N LYS A 128 8.09 2.86 13.18
CA LYS A 128 8.20 1.41 13.42
C LYS A 128 7.03 0.60 12.88
N MET A 129 5.87 1.21 12.65
CA MET A 129 4.68 0.48 12.24
C MET A 129 3.70 1.31 11.41
N LEU A 130 2.84 0.58 10.70
CA LEU A 130 1.68 1.11 9.98
C LEU A 130 0.46 0.28 10.37
N SER A 131 -0.55 0.91 10.94
CA SER A 131 -1.80 0.25 11.33
C SER A 131 -2.92 0.62 10.37
N LEU A 132 -3.53 -0.39 9.76
CA LEU A 132 -4.57 -0.24 8.74
C LEU A 132 -5.83 -0.99 9.18
N GLU A 133 -6.99 -0.40 8.92
CA GLU A 133 -8.29 -1.03 9.15
C GLU A 133 -8.98 -1.35 7.82
N LYS A 134 -9.56 -2.55 7.75
CA LYS A 134 -10.43 -2.97 6.66
C LYS A 134 -11.55 -3.85 7.21
N ASN A 135 -12.79 -3.51 6.89
CA ASN A 135 -13.98 -4.25 7.32
C ASN A 135 -14.05 -4.46 8.85
N GLY A 136 -13.63 -3.46 9.64
CA GLY A 136 -13.62 -3.55 11.11
C GLY A 136 -12.45 -4.35 11.71
N GLN A 137 -11.56 -4.90 10.88
CA GLN A 137 -10.34 -5.56 11.33
C GLN A 137 -9.14 -4.62 11.21
N ILE A 138 -8.42 -4.43 12.31
CA ILE A 138 -7.17 -3.67 12.35
C ILE A 138 -5.99 -4.64 12.23
N THR A 139 -5.07 -4.32 11.33
CA THR A 139 -3.79 -5.02 11.14
C THR A 139 -2.65 -4.01 11.30
N THR A 140 -1.69 -4.34 12.16
CA THR A 140 -0.47 -3.57 12.35
C THR A 140 0.69 -4.24 11.65
N TYR A 141 1.21 -3.57 10.64
CA TYR A 141 2.37 -3.97 9.86
C TYR A 141 3.63 -3.41 10.51
N VAL A 142 4.68 -4.22 10.60
CA VAL A 142 5.94 -3.83 11.25
C VAL A 142 6.87 -3.28 10.18
N ARG A 143 7.37 -2.06 10.36
CA ARG A 143 8.38 -1.47 9.48
C ARG A 143 9.69 -2.22 9.64
N THR A 144 10.34 -2.50 8.52
CA THR A 144 11.65 -3.14 8.49
C THR A 144 12.66 -2.30 7.70
N ASP A 145 13.91 -2.34 8.17
CA ASP A 145 15.05 -1.67 7.53
C ASP A 145 15.64 -2.52 6.38
N SER A 146 15.19 -3.77 6.21
CA SER A 146 15.87 -4.75 5.36
C SER A 146 15.14 -5.04 4.04
N LEU A 147 15.80 -4.67 2.94
CA LEU A 147 15.83 -5.43 1.68
C LEU A 147 16.83 -6.61 1.76
N ASN A 148 17.53 -6.79 2.88
CA ASN A 148 18.56 -7.82 3.06
C ASN A 148 18.07 -8.98 3.93
N ARG A 149 17.55 -10.03 3.30
CA ARG A 149 17.67 -11.41 3.77
C ARG A 149 18.15 -12.30 2.63
#